data_AF-A0A397CR25-F1
#
_entry.id   AF-A0A397CR25-F1
#
_cell.length_a   1.000
_cell.length_b   1.000
_cell.length_c   1.000
_cell.angle_alpha   90.00
_cell.angle_beta   90.00
_cell.angle_gamma   90.00
#
_symmetry.space_group_name_H-M   'P 1'
#
loop_
_entity.id
_entity.type
_entity.pdbx_description
1 polymer ?
#
loop_
_entity_poly.entity_id
_entity_poly.type
_entity_poly.pdbx_seq_one_letter_code
_entity_poly.pdbx_strand_id
1 'polypeptide(L)'
;MPELLPLDQLPPAFQYYYLEHGEAGCVNSSPAADKSVESPPAQSGPRMKLKDLTWKNKARFNELMERHTFVVLTDLGDAVEALYTDLRVAMQAFFEQDRAAKDTCTSKYIYRNENKTPMWYAGYESTHVRECFRAHAGDLSRMQWPSADFEAKYLALVRP
;
A
#
# COMPACT_ATOMS: atom_id res chain seq x y z
N MET A 1 -25.40 -15.59 1.92
CA MET A 1 -24.39 -14.69 1.34
C MET A 1 -24.47 -13.38 2.10
N PRO A 2 -23.37 -12.79 2.57
CA PRO A 2 -23.44 -11.48 3.24
C PRO A 2 -23.88 -10.42 2.23
N GLU A 3 -24.88 -9.61 2.60
CA GLU A 3 -25.32 -8.46 1.81
C GLU A 3 -24.18 -7.44 1.75
N LEU A 4 -23.78 -7.06 0.53
CA LEU A 4 -22.82 -5.99 0.32
C LEU A 4 -23.54 -4.66 0.61
N LEU A 5 -23.01 -3.89 1.56
CA LEU A 5 -23.54 -2.56 1.84
C LEU A 5 -23.38 -1.65 0.62
N PRO A 6 -24.38 -0.82 0.30
CA PRO A 6 -24.26 0.23 -0.71
C PRO A 6 -23.01 1.11 -0.47
N LEU A 7 -22.36 1.57 -1.55
CA LEU A 7 -21.09 2.34 -1.49
C LEU A 7 -21.20 3.57 -0.56
N ASP A 8 -22.34 4.26 -0.59
CA ASP A 8 -22.67 5.42 0.25
C ASP A 8 -22.79 5.09 1.75
N GLN A 9 -22.93 3.81 2.11
CA GLN A 9 -23.00 3.35 3.49
C GLN A 9 -21.65 2.81 4.01
N LEU A 10 -20.63 2.72 3.15
CA LEU A 10 -19.28 2.35 3.57
C LEU A 10 -18.59 3.55 4.22
N PRO A 11 -17.63 3.35 5.16
CA PRO A 11 -16.80 4.43 5.65
C PRO A 11 -16.07 5.12 4.47
N PRO A 12 -15.87 6.45 4.51
CA PRO A 12 -15.31 7.20 3.37
C PRO A 12 -14.01 6.61 2.81
N ALA A 13 -13.09 6.13 3.67
CA ALA A 13 -11.85 5.48 3.23
C ALA A 13 -12.08 4.24 2.34
N PHE A 14 -13.11 3.44 2.63
CA PHE A 14 -13.47 2.30 1.79
C PHE A 14 -14.13 2.74 0.49
N GLN A 15 -14.90 3.85 0.50
CA GLN A 15 -15.45 4.43 -0.72
C GLN A 15 -14.32 4.84 -1.68
N TYR A 16 -13.27 5.49 -1.16
CA TYR A 16 -12.08 5.86 -1.95
C TYR A 16 -11.37 4.63 -2.54
N TYR A 17 -11.18 3.57 -1.75
CA TYR A 17 -10.58 2.34 -2.24
C TYR A 17 -11.37 1.71 -3.41
N TYR A 18 -12.70 1.67 -3.31
CA TYR A 18 -13.55 1.17 -4.40
C TYR A 18 -13.53 2.06 -5.64
N LEU A 19 -13.44 3.39 -5.46
CA LEU A 19 -13.34 4.33 -6.57
C LEU A 19 -11.98 4.26 -7.28
N GLU A 20 -10.88 3.95 -6.58
CA GLU A 20 -9.55 3.80 -7.19
C GLU A 20 -9.28 2.39 -7.76
N HIS A 21 -9.91 1.34 -7.24
CA HIS A 21 -9.60 -0.06 -7.60
C HIS A 21 -10.77 -0.87 -8.17
N GLY A 22 -11.96 -0.29 -8.31
CA GLY A 22 -13.21 -0.97 -8.66
C GLY A 22 -13.31 -1.58 -10.07
N GLU A 23 -12.33 -1.41 -10.96
CA GLU A 23 -12.34 -2.03 -12.30
C GLU A 23 -11.57 -3.37 -12.40
N ALA A 24 -10.96 -3.87 -11.33
CA ALA A 24 -10.17 -5.13 -11.37
C ALA A 24 -11.00 -6.43 -11.24
N GLY A 25 -12.29 -6.40 -11.59
CA GLY A 25 -13.23 -7.51 -11.41
C GLY A 25 -14.02 -7.86 -12.67
N CYS A 26 -13.37 -8.04 -13.82
CA CYS A 26 -14.06 -8.49 -15.03
C CYS A 26 -13.97 -10.02 -15.16
N VAL A 27 -15.04 -10.71 -14.75
CA VAL A 27 -15.31 -12.11 -15.11
C VAL A 27 -15.92 -12.14 -16.51
N ASN A 28 -15.38 -12.99 -17.38
CA ASN A 28 -15.69 -13.07 -18.82
C ASN A 28 -17.18 -13.20 -19.19
N SER A 29 -17.52 -12.56 -20.32
CA SER A 29 -18.49 -12.92 -21.39
C SER A 29 -19.91 -12.31 -21.37
N SER A 30 -20.11 -11.17 -22.04
CA SER A 30 -20.75 -11.08 -23.38
C SER A 30 -21.06 -9.63 -23.80
N PRO A 31 -21.15 -9.35 -25.11
CA PRO A 31 -20.89 -8.02 -25.67
C PRO A 31 -22.15 -7.15 -25.85
N ALA A 32 -21.89 -5.86 -26.08
CA ALA A 32 -22.82 -4.78 -26.44
C ALA A 32 -23.44 -4.01 -25.27
N ALA A 33 -22.70 -3.01 -24.79
CA ALA A 33 -23.25 -1.70 -24.47
C ALA A 33 -22.12 -0.66 -24.49
N ASP A 34 -22.00 0.05 -25.62
CA ASP A 34 -21.40 1.37 -25.66
C ASP A 34 -22.19 2.27 -24.70
N LYS A 35 -21.69 2.39 -23.47
CA LYS A 35 -21.97 3.53 -22.62
C LYS A 35 -20.64 4.02 -22.13
N SER A 36 -20.22 5.15 -22.71
CA SER A 36 -19.18 6.01 -22.18
C SER A 36 -19.45 6.18 -20.67
N VAL A 37 -18.71 5.45 -19.85
CA VAL A 37 -18.74 5.62 -18.39
C VAL A 37 -18.07 6.94 -18.14
N GLU A 38 -18.89 7.97 -17.98
CA GLU A 38 -18.45 9.26 -17.50
C GLU A 38 -17.77 9.02 -16.15
N SER A 39 -16.45 9.18 -16.13
CA SER A 39 -15.64 8.98 -14.94
C SER A 39 -16.21 9.90 -13.85
N PRO A 40 -16.56 9.39 -12.66
CA PRO A 40 -17.06 10.26 -11.59
C PRO A 40 -16.03 11.36 -11.34
N PRO A 41 -16.47 12.60 -11.07
CA PRO A 41 -15.56 13.71 -10.85
C PRO A 41 -14.57 13.31 -9.75
N ALA A 42 -13.27 13.40 -10.06
CA ALA A 42 -12.20 13.07 -9.14
C ALA A 42 -12.37 13.91 -7.86
N GLN A 43 -13.08 13.38 -6.87
CA GLN A 43 -13.15 13.96 -5.55
C GLN A 43 -11.74 13.87 -5.01
N SER A 44 -11.01 14.99 -5.10
CA SER A 44 -9.69 15.11 -4.50
C SER A 44 -9.84 14.81 -3.02
N GLY A 45 -9.41 13.62 -2.59
CA GLY A 45 -9.37 13.25 -1.18
C GLY A 45 -8.66 14.29 -0.30
N PRO A 46 -8.81 14.18 1.03
CA PRO A 46 -8.16 15.08 1.99
C PRO A 46 -6.65 15.09 1.76
N ARG A 47 -6.12 16.21 1.25
CA ARG A 47 -4.70 16.36 0.91
C ARG A 47 -4.04 17.44 1.76
N MET A 48 -2.81 17.18 2.18
CA MET A 48 -1.95 18.13 2.87
C MET A 48 -0.52 17.96 2.37
N LYS A 49 0.23 19.04 2.16
CA LYS A 49 1.66 18.94 1.81
C LYS A 49 2.43 18.50 3.04
N LEU A 50 3.46 17.67 2.90
CA LEU A 50 4.26 17.19 4.03
C LEU A 50 4.85 18.35 4.84
N LYS A 51 5.34 19.39 4.16
CA LYS A 51 5.87 20.61 4.79
C LYS A 51 4.85 21.36 5.65
N ASP A 52 3.55 21.16 5.40
CA ASP A 52 2.47 21.80 6.15
C ASP A 52 2.07 20.96 7.38
N LEU A 53 2.55 19.72 7.51
CA LEU A 53 2.31 18.87 8.68
C LEU A 53 3.17 19.36 9.87
N THR A 54 2.75 20.47 10.47
CA THR A 54 3.44 21.14 11.58
C THR A 54 2.47 21.43 12.72
N TRP A 55 2.99 21.70 13.93
CA TRP A 55 2.15 22.04 15.08
C TRP A 55 1.25 23.27 14.83
N LYS A 56 1.75 24.24 14.04
CA LYS A 56 0.98 25.44 13.66
C LYS A 56 -0.28 25.08 12.85
N ASN A 57 -0.23 24.01 12.07
CA ASN A 57 -1.32 23.56 11.20
C ASN A 57 -2.12 22.38 11.78
N LYS A 58 -1.93 22.06 13.07
CA LYS A 58 -2.61 20.94 13.76
C LYS A 58 -4.13 20.99 13.59
N ALA A 59 -4.74 22.18 13.72
CA ALA A 59 -6.20 22.34 13.59
C ALA A 59 -6.71 21.85 12.23
N ARG A 60 -6.01 22.21 11.15
CA ARG A 60 -6.34 21.76 9.78
C ARG A 60 -6.16 20.26 9.61
N PHE A 61 -5.09 19.69 10.15
CA PHE A 61 -4.89 18.24 10.10
C PHE A 61 -6.02 17.49 10.84
N ASN A 62 -6.36 17.95 12.05
CA ASN A 62 -7.44 17.37 12.84
C ASN A 62 -8.79 17.47 12.11
N GLU A 63 -9.12 18.63 11.54
CA GLU A 63 -10.34 18.83 10.75
C GLU A 63 -10.44 17.82 9.58
N LEU A 64 -9.33 17.64 8.83
CA LEU A 64 -9.29 16.67 7.73
C LEU A 64 -9.45 15.23 8.23
N MET A 65 -8.77 14.86 9.31
CA MET A 65 -8.87 13.53 9.91
C MET A 65 -10.26 13.24 10.49
N GLU A 66 -10.88 14.22 11.16
CA GLU A 66 -12.24 14.10 11.70
C GLU A 66 -13.27 13.92 10.58
N ARG A 67 -13.12 14.67 9.49
CA ARG A 67 -14.05 14.62 8.36
C ARG A 67 -13.87 13.38 7.48
N HIS A 68 -12.63 12.94 7.26
CA HIS A 68 -12.33 11.95 6.23
C HIS A 68 -11.68 10.66 6.75
N THR A 69 -11.28 10.59 8.02
CA THR A 69 -10.57 9.45 8.67
C THR A 69 -9.16 9.14 8.14
N PHE A 70 -8.72 9.81 7.07
CA PHE A 70 -7.38 9.74 6.53
C PHE A 70 -6.96 11.11 5.96
N VAL A 71 -5.66 11.29 5.71
CA VAL A 71 -5.10 12.43 4.97
C VAL A 71 -3.99 11.90 4.06
N VAL A 72 -4.02 12.29 2.79
CA VAL A 72 -2.94 12.02 1.83
C VAL A 72 -1.90 13.11 1.95
N LEU A 73 -0.70 12.73 2.40
CA LEU A 73 0.45 13.62 2.39
C LEU A 73 1.01 13.71 0.96
N THR A 74 1.28 14.93 0.53
CA THR A 74 1.76 15.28 -0.81
C THR A 74 3.07 16.07 -0.71
N ASP A 75 3.77 16.24 -1.83
CA ASP A 75 5.07 16.92 -1.89
C ASP A 75 6.05 16.33 -0.86
N LEU A 76 6.32 15.01 -0.97
CA LEU A 76 7.22 14.31 -0.04
C LEU A 76 8.69 14.72 -0.27
N GLY A 77 8.97 15.28 -1.44
CA GLY A 77 10.27 15.73 -1.89
C GLY A 77 10.83 14.78 -2.94
N ASP A 78 11.41 15.34 -4.00
CA ASP A 78 11.85 14.62 -5.20
C ASP A 78 12.76 13.43 -4.88
N ALA A 79 13.64 13.55 -3.88
CA ALA A 79 14.54 12.48 -3.46
C ALA A 79 13.78 11.26 -2.90
N VAL A 80 12.79 11.48 -2.03
CA VAL A 80 11.98 10.39 -1.44
C VAL A 80 11.09 9.76 -2.50
N GLU A 81 10.53 10.57 -3.39
CA GLU A 81 9.68 10.11 -4.49
C GLU A 81 10.47 9.27 -5.51
N ALA A 82 11.72 9.64 -5.79
CA ALA A 82 12.64 8.84 -6.61
C ALA A 82 12.98 7.50 -5.95
N LEU A 83 13.37 7.50 -4.66
CA LEU A 83 13.66 6.27 -3.91
C LEU A 83 12.45 5.32 -3.86
N TYR A 84 11.25 5.88 -3.67
CA TYR A 84 10.01 5.11 -3.69
C TYR A 84 9.75 4.50 -5.08
N THR A 85 9.98 5.26 -6.14
CA THR A 85 9.80 4.79 -7.52
C THR A 85 10.76 3.65 -7.84
N ASP A 86 12.03 3.78 -7.45
CA ASP A 86 13.05 2.74 -7.64
C ASP A 86 12.70 1.45 -6.91
N LEU A 87 12.29 1.56 -5.64
CA LEU A 87 11.85 0.40 -4.86
C LEU A 87 10.59 -0.23 -5.46
N ARG A 88 9.64 0.57 -5.94
CA ARG A 88 8.41 0.07 -6.56
C ARG A 88 8.72 -0.76 -7.81
N VAL A 89 9.66 -0.33 -8.65
CA VAL A 89 10.10 -1.10 -9.82
C VAL A 89 10.70 -2.44 -9.40
N ALA A 90 11.56 -2.45 -8.37
CA ALA A 90 12.13 -3.69 -7.84
C ALA A 90 11.08 -4.62 -7.22
N MET A 91 10.07 -4.06 -6.54
CA MET A 91 8.92 -4.81 -6.03
C MET A 91 8.10 -5.44 -7.15
N GLN A 92 7.79 -4.69 -8.20
CA GLN A 92 7.06 -5.22 -9.35
C GLN A 92 7.83 -6.38 -10.00
N ALA A 93 9.12 -6.19 -10.28
CA ALA A 93 9.97 -7.23 -10.85
C ALA A 93 10.04 -8.49 -9.96
N PHE A 94 10.03 -8.34 -8.63
CA PHE A 94 9.96 -9.46 -7.70
C PHE A 94 8.62 -10.20 -7.78
N PHE A 95 7.49 -9.49 -7.76
CA PHE A 95 6.17 -10.13 -7.74
C PHE A 95 5.81 -10.81 -9.08
N GLU A 96 6.40 -10.38 -10.19
CA GLU A 96 6.31 -11.01 -11.51
C GLU A 96 7.09 -12.34 -11.62
N GLN A 97 7.95 -12.67 -10.65
CA GLN A 97 8.67 -13.95 -10.63
C GLN A 97 7.74 -15.13 -10.32
N ASP A 98 8.20 -16.33 -10.68
CA ASP A 98 7.54 -17.58 -10.32
C ASP A 98 7.40 -17.73 -8.80
N ARG A 99 6.29 -18.34 -8.38
CA ARG A 99 6.00 -18.56 -6.96
C ARG A 99 7.13 -19.27 -6.21
N ALA A 100 7.78 -20.24 -6.84
CA ALA A 100 8.90 -20.96 -6.24
C ALA A 100 10.07 -20.04 -5.88
N ALA A 101 10.38 -19.04 -6.71
CA ALA A 101 11.41 -18.05 -6.43
C ALA A 101 10.99 -17.14 -5.26
N LYS A 102 9.73 -16.70 -5.25
CA LYS A 102 9.17 -15.86 -4.19
C LYS A 102 9.12 -16.57 -2.83
N ASP A 103 8.76 -17.85 -2.81
CA ASP A 103 8.71 -18.68 -1.59
C ASP A 103 10.09 -18.82 -0.91
N THR A 104 11.20 -18.69 -1.65
CA THR A 104 12.55 -18.67 -1.04
C THR A 104 12.78 -17.44 -0.16
N CYS A 105 12.01 -16.38 -0.39
CA CYS A 105 12.08 -15.12 0.33
C CYS A 105 11.18 -15.09 1.58
N THR A 106 10.49 -16.19 1.93
CA THR A 106 9.74 -16.30 3.18
C THR A 106 10.70 -16.52 4.34
N SER A 107 10.82 -15.57 5.27
CA SER A 107 11.63 -15.75 6.46
C SER A 107 10.94 -16.72 7.42
N LYS A 108 11.72 -17.64 7.99
CA LYS A 108 11.27 -18.49 9.11
C LYS A 108 11.22 -17.73 10.44
N TYR A 109 11.67 -16.48 10.45
CA TYR A 109 11.68 -15.64 11.63
C TYR A 109 10.35 -14.93 11.83
N ILE A 110 9.76 -15.13 13.01
CA ILE A 110 8.54 -14.45 13.43
C ILE A 110 8.95 -13.11 14.07
N TYR A 111 8.55 -12.01 13.44
CA TYR A 111 8.64 -10.70 14.06
C TYR A 111 7.76 -10.67 15.31
N ARG A 112 8.33 -10.15 16.41
CA ARG A 112 7.65 -9.99 17.69
C ARG A 112 7.57 -8.50 18.05
N ASN A 113 6.43 -8.06 18.57
CA ASN A 113 6.25 -6.67 19.03
C ASN A 113 7.04 -6.38 20.33
N GLU A 114 6.90 -5.17 20.89
CA GLU A 114 7.63 -4.77 22.11
C GLU A 114 7.33 -5.71 23.29
N ASN A 115 6.10 -6.26 23.34
CA ASN A 115 5.63 -7.21 24.35
C ASN A 115 5.99 -8.67 24.02
N LYS A 116 6.93 -8.91 23.09
CA LYS A 116 7.37 -10.25 22.64
C LYS A 116 6.27 -11.11 22.02
N THR A 117 5.13 -10.54 21.67
CA THR A 117 4.01 -11.25 21.03
C THR A 117 4.35 -11.49 19.56
N PRO A 118 4.25 -12.73 19.05
CA PRO A 118 4.46 -13.03 17.63
C PRO A 118 3.39 -12.34 16.78
N MET A 119 3.81 -11.66 15.72
CA MET A 119 2.93 -10.88 14.86
C MET A 119 2.83 -11.48 13.45
N TRP A 120 3.94 -11.55 12.71
CA TRP A 120 3.98 -12.07 11.34
C TRP A 120 5.37 -12.60 10.99
N TYR A 121 5.44 -13.45 9.97
CA TYR A 121 6.71 -13.79 9.32
C TYR A 121 7.23 -12.59 8.53
N ALA A 122 8.54 -12.39 8.54
CA ALA A 122 9.18 -11.42 7.65
C ALA A 122 9.37 -12.02 6.24
N GLY A 123 9.53 -11.17 5.24
CA GLY A 123 9.72 -11.59 3.85
C GLY A 123 8.41 -11.86 3.12
N TYR A 124 8.44 -12.76 2.14
CA TYR A 124 7.31 -13.05 1.27
C TYR A 124 6.20 -13.84 1.97
N GLU A 125 4.96 -13.42 1.75
CA GLU A 125 3.72 -14.06 2.21
C GLU A 125 2.68 -13.97 1.08
N SER A 126 1.92 -15.05 0.89
CA SER A 126 0.85 -15.12 -0.10
C SER A 126 -0.42 -15.72 0.51
N THR A 127 -1.57 -15.16 0.13
CA THR A 127 -2.90 -15.72 0.37
C THR A 127 -3.62 -15.94 -0.96
N HIS A 128 -4.85 -16.44 -0.93
CA HIS A 128 -5.66 -16.63 -2.14
C HIS A 128 -5.97 -15.34 -2.92
N VAL A 129 -5.82 -14.16 -2.30
CA VAL A 129 -6.25 -12.88 -2.89
C VAL A 129 -5.14 -11.83 -2.95
N ARG A 130 -4.01 -12.04 -2.27
CA ARG A 130 -2.91 -11.08 -2.25
C ARG A 130 -1.56 -11.75 -2.04
N GLU A 131 -0.54 -11.07 -2.52
CA GLU A 131 0.85 -11.34 -2.20
C GLU A 131 1.43 -10.11 -1.49
N CYS A 132 2.36 -10.31 -0.57
CA CYS A 132 3.07 -9.21 0.07
C CYS A 132 4.49 -9.61 0.46
N PHE A 133 5.35 -8.60 0.59
CA PHE A 133 6.69 -8.74 1.16
C PHE A 133 6.77 -7.84 2.40
N ARG A 134 6.99 -8.43 3.57
CA ARG A 134 7.00 -7.72 4.86
C ARG A 134 8.42 -7.52 5.37
N ALA A 135 8.85 -6.27 5.44
CA ALA A 135 10.06 -5.90 6.15
C ALA A 135 9.70 -5.10 7.41
N HIS A 136 10.50 -5.22 8.47
CA HIS A 136 10.27 -4.55 9.75
C HIS A 136 11.34 -3.48 10.01
N ALA A 137 11.06 -2.47 10.84
CA ALA A 137 12.01 -1.38 11.11
C ALA A 137 13.18 -1.75 12.05
N GLY A 138 13.20 -2.97 12.60
CA GLY A 138 14.24 -3.46 13.52
C GLY A 138 15.49 -4.04 12.82
N ASP A 139 16.06 -5.09 13.42
CA ASP A 139 17.26 -5.78 12.93
C ASP A 139 17.02 -6.60 11.63
N LEU A 140 17.38 -6.01 10.50
CA LEU A 140 17.15 -6.59 9.17
C LEU A 140 18.09 -7.75 8.80
N SER A 141 19.05 -8.13 9.64
CA SER A 141 20.04 -9.19 9.33
C SER A 141 19.45 -10.56 9.02
N ARG A 142 18.18 -10.79 9.40
CA ARG A 142 17.45 -12.05 9.24
C ARG A 142 16.42 -12.03 8.12
N MET A 143 16.36 -10.92 7.37
CA MET A 143 15.51 -10.82 6.19
C MET A 143 16.01 -11.77 5.10
N GLN A 144 15.08 -12.39 4.39
CA GLN A 144 15.36 -13.10 3.15
C GLN A 144 14.95 -12.16 2.01
N TRP A 145 15.92 -11.40 1.50
CA TRP A 145 15.66 -10.42 0.45
C TRP A 145 15.56 -11.08 -0.93
N PRO A 146 14.72 -10.56 -1.83
CA PRO A 146 14.65 -11.04 -3.21
C PRO A 146 15.98 -10.96 -3.96
N SER A 147 16.75 -9.92 -3.68
CA SER A 147 18.08 -9.70 -4.22
C SER A 147 18.82 -8.66 -3.40
N ALA A 148 20.15 -8.58 -3.56
CA ALA A 148 20.97 -7.53 -2.94
C ALA A 148 20.58 -6.13 -3.45
N ASP A 149 20.14 -6.02 -4.71
CA ASP A 149 19.65 -4.76 -5.29
C ASP A 149 18.32 -4.32 -4.66
N PHE A 150 17.39 -5.25 -4.43
CA PHE A 150 16.15 -4.96 -3.71
C PHE A 150 16.44 -4.49 -2.30
N GLU A 151 17.33 -5.18 -1.58
CA GLU A 151 17.76 -4.79 -0.23
C GLU A 151 18.33 -3.37 -0.22
N ALA A 152 19.24 -3.05 -1.13
CA ALA A 152 19.84 -1.73 -1.23
C ALA A 152 18.79 -0.62 -1.46
N LYS A 153 17.86 -0.83 -2.40
CA LYS A 153 16.76 0.10 -2.68
C LYS A 153 15.83 0.27 -1.48
N TYR A 154 15.48 -0.82 -0.79
CA TYR A 154 14.65 -0.76 0.41
C TYR A 154 15.34 0.03 1.52
N LEU A 155 16.61 -0.27 1.80
CA LEU A 155 17.41 0.40 2.82
C LEU A 155 17.58 1.89 2.53
N ALA A 156 17.77 2.27 1.27
CA ALA A 156 17.83 3.67 0.87
C ALA A 156 16.52 4.43 1.16
N LEU A 157 15.35 3.78 0.99
CA LEU A 157 14.06 4.41 1.30
C LEU A 157 13.80 4.53 2.82
N VAL A 158 14.17 3.52 3.62
CA VAL A 158 13.86 3.51 5.08
C VAL A 158 14.92 4.17 5.94
N ARG A 159 16.11 4.42 5.39
CA ARG A 159 17.19 5.21 5.99
C ARG A 159 17.66 6.28 4.98
N PRO A 160 16.75 7.17 4.55
CA PRO A 160 17.06 8.20 3.56
C PRO A 160 18.03 9.26 4.12
#